data_AF-A0A945V5D7-F1
#
_entry.id   AF-A0A945V5D7-F1
#
_cell.length_a   1.000
_cell.length_b   1.000
_cell.length_c   1.000
_cell.angle_alpha   90.00
_cell.angle_beta   90.00
_cell.angle_gamma   90.00
#
_symmetry.space_group_name_H-M   'P 1'
#
loop_
_entity.id
_entity.type
_entity.pdbx_description
1 polymer ?
#
loop_
_entity_poly.entity_id
_entity_poly.type
_entity_poly.pdbx_seq_one_letter_code
_entity_poly.pdbx_strand_id
1 'polypeptide(L)'
;MINFRKRHFLSQLTGLAVCSVANGVQARVTPSQSLGPFYPIKLPLDSNADLTFVEGKKGTASGHIVNLSGQVFSENGGFVPRALIEIWQCDAFGAYHHPRDGGGLDPFFQG
;
A
#
# COMPACT_ATOMS: atom_id res chain seq x y z
N MET A 1 3.33 -75.57 30.66
CA MET A 1 1.93 -75.20 30.95
C MET A 1 1.91 -73.75 31.41
N ILE A 2 0.86 -73.01 31.04
CA ILE A 2 0.57 -71.59 31.34
C ILE A 2 1.02 -70.60 30.25
N ASN A 3 -0.02 -69.97 29.68
CA ASN A 3 -0.06 -69.08 28.53
C ASN A 3 -0.79 -67.82 29.02
N PHE A 4 -0.23 -66.62 28.87
CA PHE A 4 -0.97 -65.36 29.12
C PHE A 4 -0.64 -64.28 28.07
N ARG A 5 -1.29 -64.44 26.91
CA ARG A 5 -2.24 -63.48 26.32
C ARG A 5 -1.82 -61.99 26.24
N LYS A 6 -1.33 -61.65 25.04
CA LYS A 6 -1.42 -60.40 24.26
C LYS A 6 -2.22 -59.23 24.89
N ARG A 7 -1.58 -58.08 25.08
CA ARG A 7 -2.23 -56.76 25.06
C ARG A 7 -1.31 -55.75 24.35
N HIS A 8 -1.46 -55.65 23.04
CA HIS A 8 -0.94 -54.53 22.25
C HIS A 8 -1.80 -53.30 22.54
N PHE A 9 -1.21 -52.26 23.13
CA PHE A 9 -1.85 -50.95 23.29
C PHE A 9 -1.42 -50.07 22.12
N LEU A 10 -2.13 -50.17 21.00
CA LEU A 10 -1.98 -49.25 19.87
C LEU A 10 -2.83 -48.00 20.16
N SER A 11 -2.18 -46.96 20.67
CA SER A 11 -2.74 -45.60 20.65
C SER A 11 -2.59 -45.06 19.24
N GLN A 12 -3.71 -44.92 18.52
CA GLN A 12 -3.73 -44.27 17.21
C GLN A 12 -3.88 -42.76 17.42
N LEU A 13 -2.83 -42.00 17.11
CA LEU A 13 -2.84 -40.54 16.98
C LEU A 13 -3.11 -40.20 15.52
N THR A 14 -4.39 -40.05 15.15
CA THR A 14 -4.77 -39.43 13.87
C THR A 14 -4.67 -37.90 14.02
N GLY A 15 -3.51 -37.35 13.70
CA GLY A 15 -3.34 -35.90 13.56
C GLY A 15 -3.92 -35.44 12.22
N LEU A 16 -4.99 -34.64 12.24
CA LEU A 16 -5.40 -33.86 11.07
C LEU A 16 -4.39 -32.72 10.87
N ALA A 17 -3.49 -32.88 9.91
CA ALA A 17 -2.70 -31.76 9.41
C ALA A 17 -3.62 -30.90 8.53
N VAL A 18 -4.08 -29.76 9.05
CA VAL A 18 -4.73 -28.74 8.25
C VAL A 18 -3.64 -28.02 7.46
N CYS A 19 -3.39 -28.45 6.23
CA CYS A 19 -2.59 -27.70 5.28
C CYS A 19 -3.35 -26.43 4.90
N SER A 20 -3.02 -25.30 5.52
CA SER A 20 -3.45 -24.00 5.02
C SER A 20 -2.79 -23.76 3.67
N VAL A 21 -3.52 -24.00 2.59
CA VAL A 21 -3.13 -23.51 1.27
C VAL A 21 -3.25 -21.99 1.28
N ALA A 22 -2.12 -21.32 1.49
CA ALA A 22 -2.03 -19.89 1.23
C ALA A 22 -2.24 -19.70 -0.27
N ASN A 23 -3.43 -19.27 -0.67
CA ASN A 23 -3.67 -18.81 -2.03
C ASN A 23 -2.80 -17.56 -2.23
N GLY A 24 -1.65 -17.72 -2.87
CA GLY A 24 -0.83 -16.60 -3.31
C GLY A 24 -1.65 -15.80 -4.30
N VAL A 25 -2.02 -14.57 -3.93
CA VAL A 25 -2.56 -13.61 -4.88
C VAL A 25 -1.43 -13.32 -5.87
N GLN A 26 -1.55 -13.87 -7.08
CA GLN A 26 -0.63 -13.54 -8.16
C GLN A 26 -1.02 -12.16 -8.69
N ALA A 27 -0.62 -11.12 -7.96
CA ALA A 27 -0.82 -9.74 -8.38
C ALA A 27 -0.05 -9.51 -9.68
N ARG A 28 -0.70 -8.92 -10.68
CA ARG A 28 0.01 -8.46 -11.87
C ARG A 28 1.03 -7.41 -11.42
N VAL A 29 2.30 -7.58 -11.81
CA VAL A 29 3.37 -6.63 -11.48
C VAL A 29 2.93 -5.22 -11.86
N THR A 30 3.08 -4.27 -10.92
CA THR A 30 2.81 -2.86 -11.16
C THR A 30 3.61 -2.40 -12.38
N PRO A 31 2.98 -1.84 -13.43
CA PRO A 31 3.72 -1.35 -14.59
C PRO A 31 4.79 -0.34 -14.19
N SER A 32 5.91 -0.34 -14.90
CA SER A 32 6.91 0.72 -14.72
C SER A 32 6.30 2.08 -15.05
N GLN A 33 6.65 3.09 -14.25
CA GLN A 33 6.26 4.46 -14.48
C GLN A 33 7.50 5.34 -14.64
N SER A 34 7.42 6.31 -15.55
CA SER A 34 8.36 7.43 -15.56
C SER A 34 7.99 8.43 -14.46
N LEU A 35 8.89 9.32 -14.07
CA LEU A 35 8.57 10.44 -13.17
C LEU A 35 7.41 11.31 -13.68
N GLY A 36 7.14 11.28 -15.00
CA GLY A 36 6.12 12.11 -15.62
C GLY A 36 6.55 13.57 -15.78
N PRO A 37 5.72 14.37 -16.47
CA PRO A 37 6.06 15.75 -16.84
C PRO A 37 6.06 16.73 -15.65
N PHE A 38 5.39 16.38 -14.55
CA PHE A 38 5.13 17.29 -13.43
C PHE A 38 5.56 16.75 -12.07
N TYR A 39 6.57 15.87 -12.02
CA TYR A 39 7.20 15.52 -10.75
C TYR A 39 7.74 16.79 -10.07
N PRO A 40 7.55 16.97 -8.75
CA PRO A 40 7.97 18.18 -8.06
C PRO A 40 9.48 18.45 -8.22
N ILE A 41 9.83 19.66 -8.69
CA ILE A 41 11.24 20.09 -8.79
C ILE A 41 11.83 20.29 -7.39
N LYS A 42 11.00 20.73 -6.45
CA LYS A 42 11.31 20.87 -5.04
C LYS A 42 10.28 20.09 -4.25
N LEU A 43 10.74 19.10 -3.48
CA LEU A 43 9.85 18.34 -2.61
C LEU A 43 9.17 19.30 -1.60
N PRO A 44 7.87 19.14 -1.36
CA PRO A 44 7.18 19.88 -0.30
C PRO A 44 7.87 19.66 1.05
N LEU A 45 7.84 20.69 1.90
CA LEU A 45 8.28 20.56 3.29
C LEU A 45 7.35 19.64 4.09
N ASP A 46 6.07 19.62 3.69
CA ASP A 46 5.06 18.75 4.26
C ASP A 46 5.06 17.40 3.52
N SER A 47 5.48 16.35 4.23
CA SER A 47 5.61 14.99 3.70
C SER A 47 4.64 14.02 4.38
N ASN A 48 3.53 14.52 4.92
CA ASN A 48 2.52 13.69 5.57
C ASN A 48 1.63 12.96 4.53
N ALA A 49 0.83 11.99 4.98
CA ALA A 49 -0.03 11.17 4.13
C ALA A 49 -1.45 11.74 3.93
N ASP A 50 -1.71 12.96 4.40
CA ASP A 50 -2.97 13.68 4.33
C ASP A 50 -2.82 14.93 3.45
N LEU A 51 -3.18 14.79 2.18
CA LEU A 51 -3.10 15.88 1.21
C LEU A 51 -4.30 16.84 1.29
N THR A 52 -5.18 16.73 2.29
CA THR A 52 -6.40 17.56 2.39
C THR A 52 -6.12 18.96 2.95
N PHE A 53 -4.93 19.20 3.48
CA PHE A 53 -4.51 20.50 3.98
C PHE A 53 -3.00 20.69 3.79
N VAL A 54 -2.53 21.92 4.07
CA VAL A 54 -1.10 22.26 4.08
C VAL A 54 -0.75 22.79 5.45
N GLU A 55 0.27 22.22 6.08
CA GLU A 55 0.72 22.67 7.40
C GLU A 55 1.00 24.20 7.42
N GLY A 56 0.50 24.89 8.44
CA GLY A 56 0.65 26.34 8.61
C GLY A 56 -0.33 27.20 7.82
N LYS A 57 -1.20 26.63 6.96
CA LYS A 57 -2.29 27.36 6.28
C LYS A 57 -3.63 27.09 6.94
N LYS A 58 -4.51 28.12 6.95
CA LYS A 58 -5.89 27.99 7.43
C LYS A 58 -6.81 27.71 6.25
N GLY A 59 -7.20 26.45 6.07
CA GLY A 59 -8.13 26.02 5.02
C GLY A 59 -8.00 24.52 4.73
N THR A 60 -8.78 24.06 3.77
CA THR A 60 -8.81 22.67 3.28
C THR A 60 -8.75 22.73 1.76
N ALA A 61 -8.04 21.78 1.15
CA ALA A 61 -8.00 21.63 -0.29
C ALA A 61 -9.41 21.44 -0.86
N SER A 62 -9.66 22.05 -2.03
CA SER A 62 -10.89 21.90 -2.77
C SER A 62 -11.02 20.49 -3.34
N GLY A 63 -12.24 20.10 -3.70
CA GLY A 63 -12.52 18.84 -4.39
C GLY A 63 -13.08 17.75 -3.49
N HIS A 64 -13.03 16.51 -3.98
CA HIS A 64 -13.57 15.35 -3.29
C HIS A 64 -12.46 14.64 -2.51
N ILE A 65 -12.70 14.42 -1.22
CA ILE A 65 -11.78 13.67 -0.36
C ILE A 65 -11.85 12.18 -0.74
N VAL A 66 -10.69 11.60 -1.01
CA VAL A 66 -10.52 10.18 -1.32
C VAL A 66 -9.49 9.58 -0.36
N ASN A 67 -9.81 8.41 0.21
CA ASN A 67 -8.88 7.64 1.03
C ASN A 67 -8.20 6.57 0.18
N LEU A 68 -6.87 6.64 0.07
CA LEU A 68 -6.05 5.63 -0.62
C LEU A 68 -5.39 4.71 0.40
N SER A 69 -5.61 3.40 0.28
CA SER A 69 -4.97 2.38 1.13
C SER A 69 -4.64 1.14 0.32
N GLY A 70 -3.62 0.39 0.77
CA GLY A 70 -3.15 -0.80 0.06
C GLY A 70 -2.00 -1.51 0.77
N GLN A 71 -1.52 -2.59 0.13
CA GLN A 71 -0.39 -3.39 0.60
C GLN A 71 0.62 -3.53 -0.55
N VAL A 72 1.92 -3.45 -0.22
CA VAL A 72 3.00 -3.57 -1.20
C VAL A 72 3.55 -4.99 -1.16
N PHE A 73 3.62 -5.61 -2.34
CA PHE A 73 4.16 -6.94 -2.54
C PHE A 73 5.32 -6.89 -3.53
N SER A 74 6.30 -7.77 -3.34
CA SER A 74 7.31 -8.07 -4.35
C SER A 74 6.71 -8.93 -5.47
N GLU A 75 7.43 -9.08 -6.58
CA GLU A 75 7.02 -9.94 -7.70
C GLU A 75 6.81 -11.41 -7.29
N ASN A 76 7.43 -11.84 -6.20
CA ASN A 76 7.29 -13.19 -5.64
C ASN A 76 6.12 -13.32 -4.64
N GLY A 77 5.29 -12.28 -4.49
CA GLY A 77 4.13 -12.27 -3.59
C GLY A 77 4.45 -12.06 -2.11
N GLY A 78 5.72 -11.86 -1.75
CA GLY A 78 6.12 -11.52 -0.38
C GLY A 78 5.82 -10.05 -0.05
N PHE A 79 5.33 -9.80 1.17
CA PHE A 79 5.12 -8.44 1.70
C PHE A 79 6.41 -7.61 1.69
N VAL A 80 6.29 -6.33 1.36
CA VAL A 80 7.40 -5.36 1.45
C VAL A 80 7.14 -4.41 2.62
N PRO A 81 7.65 -4.73 3.83
CA PRO A 81 7.45 -3.87 4.99
C PRO A 81 8.28 -2.59 4.88
N ARG A 82 7.74 -1.49 5.42
CA ARG A 82 8.41 -0.17 5.47
C ARG A 82 8.83 0.35 4.08
N ALA A 83 8.05 0.02 3.05
CA ALA A 83 8.23 0.64 1.74
C ALA A 83 8.01 2.16 1.86
N LEU A 84 8.88 2.94 1.22
CA LEU A 84 8.60 4.36 0.97
C LEU A 84 7.61 4.44 -0.18
N ILE A 85 6.48 5.10 0.04
CA ILE A 85 5.46 5.34 -0.96
C ILE A 85 5.36 6.85 -1.13
N GLU A 86 5.64 7.32 -2.33
CA GLU A 86 5.51 8.71 -2.73
C GLU A 86 4.45 8.81 -3.82
N ILE A 87 3.53 9.77 -3.68
CA ILE A 87 2.52 10.08 -4.69
C ILE A 87 2.56 11.57 -4.99
N TRP A 88 2.25 11.92 -6.24
CA TRP A 88 2.06 13.29 -6.67
C TRP A 88 0.83 13.34 -7.60
N GLN A 89 0.06 14.42 -7.51
CA GLN A 89 -1.12 14.65 -8.33
C GLN A 89 -1.34 16.15 -8.51
N CYS A 90 -2.19 16.52 -9.46
CA CYS A 90 -2.72 17.88 -9.57
C CYS A 90 -3.78 18.15 -8.49
N ASP A 91 -4.10 19.42 -8.30
CA ASP A 91 -5.22 19.86 -7.47
C ASP A 91 -6.59 19.59 -8.12
N ALA A 92 -7.67 20.02 -7.46
CA ALA A 92 -9.04 19.86 -7.95
C ALA A 92 -9.36 20.68 -9.23
N PHE A 93 -8.49 21.62 -9.60
CA PHE A 93 -8.60 22.41 -10.84
C PHE A 93 -7.75 21.79 -11.97
N GLY A 94 -7.03 20.71 -11.70
CA GLY A 94 -6.16 20.04 -12.65
C GLY A 94 -4.79 20.70 -12.79
N ALA A 95 -4.41 21.59 -11.87
CA ALA A 95 -3.12 22.26 -11.87
C ALA A 95 -2.10 21.54 -10.97
N TYR A 96 -0.87 21.42 -11.44
CA TYR A 96 0.30 21.00 -10.67
C TYR A 96 1.07 22.21 -10.15
N HIS A 97 1.66 22.09 -8.97
CA HIS A 97 2.66 23.02 -8.44
C HIS A 97 4.01 22.87 -9.16
N HIS A 98 4.00 23.08 -10.49
CA HIS A 98 5.15 22.96 -11.36
C HIS A 98 5.28 24.21 -12.24
N PRO A 99 6.48 24.77 -12.45
CA PRO A 99 6.71 25.94 -13.33
C PRO A 99 6.32 25.79 -14.82
N ARG A 100 5.90 24.59 -15.23
CA ARG A 100 5.47 24.25 -16.60
C ARG A 100 3.95 24.18 -16.70
N ASP A 101 3.27 24.28 -15.56
CA ASP A 101 1.83 24.37 -15.49
C ASP A 101 1.44 25.84 -15.32
N GLY A 102 0.40 26.26 -16.04
CA GLY A 102 -0.12 27.64 -16.05
C GLY A 102 -1.51 27.75 -15.44
N GLY A 103 -2.04 26.67 -14.85
CA GLY A 103 -3.34 26.65 -14.20
C GLY A 103 -3.42 27.52 -12.93
N GLY A 104 -4.66 27.77 -12.49
CA GLY A 104 -4.91 28.39 -11.18
C GLY A 104 -4.68 27.37 -10.07
N LEU A 105 -3.87 27.74 -9.07
CA LEU A 105 -3.49 26.85 -7.97
C LEU A 105 -4.48 26.93 -6.81
N ASP A 106 -4.82 25.78 -6.23
CA ASP A 106 -5.47 25.73 -4.93
C ASP A 106 -4.48 26.14 -3.81
N PRO A 107 -4.73 27.23 -3.07
CA PRO A 107 -3.82 27.67 -2.01
C PRO A 107 -3.70 26.68 -0.84
N PHE A 108 -4.59 25.70 -0.73
CA PHE A 108 -4.64 24.70 0.34
C PHE A 108 -4.28 23.28 -0.14
N PHE A 109 -3.80 23.14 -1.37
CA PHE A 109 -3.21 21.92 -1.90
C PHE A 109 -1.70 22.10 -2.11
N GLN A 110 -0.94 21.00 -2.11
CA GLN A 110 0.53 21.05 -2.21
C GLN A 110 1.12 20.52 -3.52
N GLY A 111 0.33 19.74 -4.27
CA GLY A 111 0.74 19.04 -5.49
C GLY A 111 0.75 19.89 -6.75
#